data_AF-A0A7T5R351-F1
#
_entry.id   AF-A0A7T5R351-F1
#
_cell.length_a   1.000
_cell.length_b   1.000
_cell.length_c   1.000
_cell.angle_alpha   90.00
_cell.angle_beta   90.00
_cell.angle_gamma   90.00
#
_symmetry.space_group_name_H-M   'P 1'
#
loop_
_entity.id
_entity.type
_entity.pdbx_description
1 polymer ?
#
loop_
_entity_poly.entity_id
_entity_poly.type
_entity_poly.pdbx_seq_one_letter_code
_entity_poly.pdbx_strand_id
1 'polypeptide(L)'
;MSEILLTIDDSPSPDTDELTAFLQAQGVNAILFCRGDRLRDNPDPVVRAVERGFVAANHAFHHRRASQISFDEVKTEILETEALLDQVYQRAGCARPALYFRFPHMDRGAGGWIVDYNAAPAHEQTLRRLFVDGLNTKLAPPTAEQVDKKSRLQEFLRVSGFTALPAQGVTHEWYRQTEVAQAVDAMFTFSTSDWMLTQRHLGKWPCKSIGDLKQKIDNDPWLAVSGSDNIVLAHDQPEILPVVKALVGHMLHKGFSFKPV
;
A
#
# COMPACT_ATOMS: atom_id res chain seq x y z
N MET A 1 1.30 -21.54 8.15
CA MET A 1 2.26 -20.43 8.22
C MET A 1 1.53 -19.15 7.87
N SER A 2 1.96 -17.99 8.35
CA SER A 2 1.40 -16.71 7.93
C SER A 2 1.86 -16.40 6.51
N GLU A 3 0.92 -16.05 5.63
CA GLU A 3 1.23 -15.69 4.24
C GLU A 3 1.17 -14.17 4.03
N ILE A 4 2.02 -13.65 3.16
CA ILE A 4 2.17 -12.22 2.88
C ILE A 4 1.77 -11.94 1.43
N LEU A 5 0.80 -11.06 1.25
CA LEU A 5 0.64 -10.29 0.01
C LEU A 5 1.50 -9.03 0.12
N LEU A 6 2.63 -8.99 -0.58
CA LEU A 6 3.51 -7.82 -0.58
C LEU A 6 2.96 -6.76 -1.52
N THR A 7 2.88 -5.52 -1.02
CA THR A 7 2.49 -4.34 -1.77
C THR A 7 3.54 -3.27 -1.59
N ILE A 8 3.85 -2.55 -2.67
CA ILE A 8 4.94 -1.58 -2.72
C ILE A 8 4.39 -0.28 -3.30
N ASP A 9 4.35 0.76 -2.47
CA ASP A 9 3.85 2.07 -2.86
C ASP A 9 4.95 2.91 -3.51
N ASP A 10 4.53 4.00 -4.17
CA ASP A 10 5.39 5.02 -4.79
C ASP A 10 6.18 4.61 -6.04
N SER A 11 5.99 3.43 -6.62
CA SER A 11 6.65 3.06 -7.88
C SER A 11 6.27 3.98 -9.06
N PRO A 12 7.07 4.07 -10.13
CA PRO A 12 8.48 3.71 -10.15
C PRO A 12 9.37 4.72 -9.41
N SER A 13 10.54 4.29 -8.98
CA SER A 13 11.68 5.12 -8.60
C SER A 13 12.89 4.75 -9.49
N PRO A 14 14.04 5.43 -9.36
CA PRO A 14 15.28 4.99 -10.02
C PRO A 14 15.69 3.55 -9.66
N ASP A 15 15.21 3.03 -8.53
CA ASP A 15 15.61 1.74 -7.97
C ASP A 15 14.62 0.59 -8.32
N THR A 16 13.50 0.86 -9.01
CA THR A 16 12.44 -0.13 -9.30
C THR A 16 12.96 -1.38 -10.01
N ASP A 17 13.88 -1.23 -10.95
CA ASP A 17 14.45 -2.37 -11.67
C ASP A 17 15.26 -3.28 -10.76
N GLU A 18 16.08 -2.72 -9.88
CA GLU A 18 16.90 -3.49 -8.94
C GLU A 18 16.01 -4.12 -7.86
N LEU A 19 15.00 -3.38 -7.38
CA LEU A 19 14.01 -3.88 -6.44
C LEU A 19 13.29 -5.11 -6.99
N THR A 20 12.71 -5.00 -8.19
CA THR A 20 11.95 -6.09 -8.80
C THR A 20 12.83 -7.26 -9.23
N ALA A 21 14.08 -7.01 -9.65
CA ALA A 21 15.05 -8.08 -9.91
C ALA A 21 15.42 -8.84 -8.62
N PHE A 22 15.61 -8.13 -7.50
CA PHE A 22 15.83 -8.76 -6.20
C PHE A 22 14.63 -9.61 -5.77
N LEU A 23 13.41 -9.06 -5.83
CA LEU A 23 12.20 -9.79 -5.45
C LEU A 23 12.01 -11.05 -6.30
N GLN A 24 12.20 -10.95 -7.62
CA GLN A 24 12.13 -12.10 -8.52
C GLN A 24 13.18 -13.16 -8.16
N ALA A 25 14.41 -12.77 -7.87
CA ALA A 25 15.48 -13.69 -7.45
C ALA A 25 15.18 -14.39 -6.11
N GLN A 26 14.35 -13.80 -5.26
CA GLN A 26 13.88 -14.40 -4.00
C GLN A 26 12.57 -15.19 -4.16
N GLY A 27 11.98 -15.25 -5.36
CA GLY A 27 10.66 -15.85 -5.58
C GLY A 27 9.53 -15.09 -4.89
N VAL A 28 9.70 -13.79 -4.64
CA VAL A 28 8.70 -12.94 -3.97
C VAL A 28 7.88 -12.20 -5.01
N ASN A 29 6.56 -12.42 -4.99
CA ASN A 29 5.60 -11.66 -5.80
C ASN A 29 5.18 -10.38 -5.06
N ALA A 30 4.82 -9.34 -5.81
CA ALA A 30 4.34 -8.09 -5.24
C ALA A 30 3.39 -7.33 -6.18
N ILE A 31 2.60 -6.45 -5.58
CA ILE A 31 1.81 -5.43 -6.29
C ILE A 31 2.52 -4.08 -6.14
N LEU A 32 2.86 -3.44 -7.26
CA LEU A 32 3.47 -2.11 -7.32
C LEU A 32 2.38 -1.05 -7.50
N PHE A 33 2.10 -0.27 -6.46
CA PHE A 33 1.21 0.89 -6.54
C PHE A 33 1.97 2.07 -7.12
N CYS A 34 1.65 2.38 -8.37
CA CYS A 34 2.40 3.30 -9.21
C CYS A 34 1.78 4.71 -9.22
N ARG A 35 2.63 5.72 -9.13
CA ARG A 35 2.24 7.13 -9.27
C ARG A 35 2.19 7.54 -10.74
N GLY A 36 1.13 8.23 -11.12
CA GLY A 36 0.94 8.70 -12.50
C GLY A 36 2.01 9.69 -12.95
N ASP A 37 2.45 10.61 -12.08
CA ASP A 37 3.49 11.58 -12.41
C ASP A 37 4.83 10.91 -12.76
N ARG A 38 5.22 9.88 -11.99
CA ARG A 38 6.43 9.11 -12.24
C ARG A 38 6.31 8.17 -13.44
N LEU A 39 5.14 7.58 -13.65
CA LEU A 39 4.86 6.78 -14.86
C LEU A 39 4.93 7.63 -16.13
N ARG A 40 4.42 8.87 -16.09
CA ARG A 40 4.54 9.80 -17.23
C ARG A 40 6.00 10.09 -17.55
N ASP A 41 6.82 10.29 -16.52
CA ASP A 41 8.21 10.69 -16.68
C ASP A 41 9.11 9.52 -17.11
N ASN A 42 8.94 8.32 -16.53
CA ASN A 42 9.66 7.11 -16.94
C ASN A 42 8.89 5.81 -16.60
N PRO A 43 8.09 5.27 -17.56
CA PRO A 43 7.31 4.05 -17.35
C PRO A 43 8.11 2.75 -17.49
N ASP A 44 9.33 2.80 -18.04
CA ASP A 44 10.08 1.60 -18.47
C ASP A 44 10.39 0.60 -17.34
N PRO A 45 10.76 1.01 -16.12
CA PRO A 45 10.97 0.06 -15.02
C PRO A 45 9.70 -0.70 -14.66
N VAL A 46 8.52 -0.08 -14.78
CA VAL A 46 7.23 -0.74 -14.50
C VAL A 46 6.86 -1.71 -15.63
N VAL A 47 7.13 -1.36 -16.88
CA VAL A 47 6.97 -2.29 -18.02
C VAL A 47 7.78 -3.57 -17.77
N ARG A 48 9.06 -3.43 -17.42
CA ARG A 48 9.92 -4.60 -17.08
C ARG A 48 9.44 -5.35 -15.85
N ALA A 49 8.89 -4.66 -14.84
CA ALA A 49 8.30 -5.32 -13.69
C ALA A 49 7.10 -6.19 -14.09
N VAL A 50 6.21 -5.68 -14.93
CA VAL A 50 5.06 -6.45 -15.44
C VAL A 50 5.52 -7.65 -16.27
N GLU A 51 6.52 -7.48 -17.14
CA GLU A 51 7.14 -8.59 -17.90
C GLU A 51 7.73 -9.69 -17.00
N ARG A 52 8.19 -9.33 -15.79
CA ARG A 52 8.70 -10.26 -14.77
C ARG A 52 7.60 -10.96 -13.96
N GLY A 53 6.32 -10.61 -14.18
CA GLY A 53 5.16 -11.18 -13.49
C GLY A 53 4.67 -10.38 -12.28
N PHE A 54 5.19 -9.18 -12.03
CA PHE A 54 4.63 -8.28 -11.01
C PHE A 54 3.34 -7.64 -11.50
N VAL A 55 2.48 -7.21 -10.56
CA VAL A 55 1.25 -6.48 -10.90
C VAL A 55 1.45 -5.00 -10.64
N ALA A 56 1.19 -4.16 -11.64
CA ALA A 56 1.18 -2.71 -11.52
C ALA A 56 -0.25 -2.20 -11.25
N ALA A 57 -0.38 -1.39 -10.21
CA ALA A 57 -1.63 -0.87 -9.66
C ALA A 57 -1.55 0.66 -9.51
N ASN A 58 -2.66 1.30 -9.17
CA ASN A 58 -2.78 2.76 -9.22
C ASN A 58 -2.60 3.41 -7.85
N HIS A 59 -1.77 4.44 -7.79
CA HIS A 59 -1.49 5.21 -6.58
C HIS A 59 -1.76 6.71 -6.73
N ALA A 60 -2.76 7.05 -7.55
CA ALA A 60 -3.09 8.41 -7.97
C ALA A 60 -1.93 9.11 -8.71
N PHE A 61 -2.19 10.28 -9.27
CA PHE A 61 -1.25 10.92 -10.18
C PHE A 61 -0.14 11.66 -9.43
N HIS A 62 -0.50 12.58 -8.54
CA HIS A 62 0.46 13.46 -7.86
C HIS A 62 0.72 13.07 -6.40
N HIS A 63 0.21 11.92 -5.96
CA HIS A 63 0.32 11.47 -4.58
C HIS A 63 -0.28 12.50 -3.58
N ARG A 64 -1.39 13.18 -3.96
CA ARG A 64 -2.08 14.14 -3.11
C ARG A 64 -3.01 13.44 -2.14
N ARG A 65 -3.18 14.01 -0.94
CA ARG A 65 -4.19 13.57 0.02
C ARG A 65 -5.58 13.82 -0.54
N ALA A 66 -6.42 12.79 -0.62
CA ALA A 66 -7.76 12.96 -1.17
C ALA A 66 -8.60 13.94 -0.34
N SER A 67 -8.36 14.11 0.96
CA SER A 67 -9.04 15.12 1.78
C SER A 67 -8.71 16.57 1.42
N GLN A 68 -7.61 16.81 0.72
CA GLN A 68 -7.12 18.16 0.41
C GLN A 68 -7.51 18.66 -0.99
N ILE A 69 -8.11 17.80 -1.81
CA ILE A 69 -8.50 18.10 -3.20
C ILE A 69 -9.96 17.71 -3.40
N SER A 70 -10.65 18.26 -4.39
CA SER A 70 -12.06 17.95 -4.65
C SER A 70 -12.28 16.49 -5.09
N PHE A 71 -13.52 16.02 -5.02
CA PHE A 71 -13.90 14.69 -5.52
C PHE A 71 -13.52 14.49 -6.99
N ASP A 72 -13.75 15.49 -7.84
CA ASP A 72 -13.46 15.41 -9.28
C ASP A 72 -11.95 15.44 -9.56
N GLU A 73 -11.16 16.16 -8.76
CA GLU A 73 -9.70 16.10 -8.84
C GLU A 73 -9.18 14.70 -8.49
N VAL A 74 -9.70 14.06 -7.44
CA VAL A 74 -9.31 12.67 -7.09
C VAL A 74 -9.64 11.72 -8.24
N LYS A 75 -10.83 11.84 -8.84
CA LYS A 75 -11.21 11.03 -10.00
C LYS A 75 -10.27 11.25 -11.18
N THR A 76 -9.92 12.50 -11.43
CA THR A 76 -8.97 12.86 -12.50
C THR A 76 -7.62 12.19 -12.26
N GLU A 77 -7.09 12.27 -11.04
CA GLU A 77 -5.83 11.60 -10.68
C GLU A 77 -5.88 10.09 -10.89
N ILE A 78 -6.99 9.45 -10.55
CA ILE A 78 -7.15 8.00 -10.72
C ILE A 78 -7.18 7.67 -12.22
N LEU A 79 -8.02 8.35 -13.00
CA LEU A 79 -8.22 8.05 -14.43
C LEU A 79 -6.98 8.33 -15.28
N GLU A 80 -6.24 9.41 -14.99
CA GLU A 80 -4.99 9.70 -15.69
C GLU A 80 -3.92 8.64 -15.41
N THR A 81 -3.80 8.19 -14.16
CA THR A 81 -2.88 7.09 -13.80
C THR A 81 -3.32 5.76 -14.42
N GLU A 82 -4.63 5.48 -14.52
CA GLU A 82 -5.13 4.28 -15.21
C GLU A 82 -4.75 4.27 -16.69
N ALA A 83 -4.91 5.39 -17.39
CA ALA A 83 -4.53 5.49 -18.80
C ALA A 83 -3.03 5.24 -19.05
N LEU A 84 -2.18 5.60 -18.09
CA LEU A 84 -0.74 5.30 -18.14
C LEU A 84 -0.46 3.83 -17.84
N LEU A 85 -1.17 3.23 -16.89
CA LEU A 85 -1.04 1.79 -16.58
C LEU A 85 -1.50 0.92 -17.74
N ASP A 86 -2.57 1.30 -18.45
CA ASP A 86 -3.01 0.60 -19.66
C ASP A 86 -1.91 0.60 -20.74
N GLN A 87 -1.20 1.72 -20.90
CA GLN A 87 -0.04 1.80 -21.80
C GLN A 87 1.12 0.92 -21.32
N VAL A 88 1.38 0.84 -20.01
CA VAL A 88 2.40 -0.06 -19.45
C VAL A 88 2.09 -1.51 -19.80
N TYR A 89 0.87 -1.96 -19.55
CA TYR A 89 0.45 -3.34 -19.85
C TYR A 89 0.43 -3.63 -21.35
N GLN A 90 0.00 -2.67 -22.19
CA GLN A 90 0.07 -2.78 -23.64
C GLN A 90 1.52 -2.95 -24.12
N ARG A 91 2.45 -2.16 -23.58
CA ARG A 91 3.89 -2.23 -23.94
C ARG A 91 4.54 -3.54 -23.50
N ALA A 92 4.17 -4.03 -22.31
CA ALA A 92 4.63 -5.33 -21.81
C ALA A 92 4.03 -6.52 -22.57
N GLY A 93 2.94 -6.32 -23.33
CA GLY A 93 2.21 -7.40 -23.97
C GLY A 93 1.53 -8.35 -22.98
N CYS A 94 1.23 -7.87 -21.76
CA CYS A 94 0.63 -8.65 -20.69
C CYS A 94 -0.81 -8.21 -20.44
N ALA A 95 -1.69 -9.17 -20.09
CA ALA A 95 -3.02 -8.83 -19.60
C ALA A 95 -2.93 -8.30 -18.16
N ARG A 96 -3.70 -7.25 -17.87
CA ARG A 96 -3.83 -6.72 -16.51
C ARG A 96 -4.80 -7.59 -15.70
N PRO A 97 -4.38 -8.23 -14.59
CA PRO A 97 -5.22 -9.21 -13.91
C PRO A 97 -6.43 -8.60 -13.20
N ALA A 98 -6.25 -7.40 -12.64
CA ALA A 98 -7.30 -6.65 -11.95
C ALA A 98 -6.92 -5.16 -11.83
N LEU A 99 -7.92 -4.33 -11.55
CA LEU A 99 -7.73 -2.91 -11.26
C LEU A 99 -7.66 -2.71 -9.74
N TYR A 100 -6.46 -2.52 -9.23
CA TYR A 100 -6.22 -2.20 -7.82
C TYR A 100 -5.86 -0.72 -7.68
N PHE A 101 -6.33 -0.10 -6.59
CA PHE A 101 -6.04 1.29 -6.28
C PHE A 101 -5.74 1.46 -4.79
N ARG A 102 -4.73 2.27 -4.44
CA ARG A 102 -4.45 2.68 -3.06
C ARG A 102 -4.41 4.20 -2.96
N PHE A 103 -5.14 4.76 -2.00
CA PHE A 103 -5.05 6.18 -1.72
C PHE A 103 -3.67 6.55 -1.15
N PRO A 104 -3.03 7.61 -1.67
CA PRO A 104 -1.87 8.23 -1.02
C PRO A 104 -2.15 8.52 0.46
N HIS A 105 -1.21 8.15 1.33
CA HIS A 105 -1.32 8.30 2.78
C HIS A 105 -2.52 7.58 3.42
N MET A 106 -3.13 6.60 2.73
CA MET A 106 -4.41 5.99 3.09
C MET A 106 -5.58 6.98 3.21
N ASP A 107 -5.41 8.23 2.79
CA ASP A 107 -6.40 9.28 2.99
C ASP A 107 -7.51 9.12 1.95
N ARG A 108 -8.61 8.51 2.40
CA ARG A 108 -9.79 8.18 1.59
C ARG A 108 -10.78 9.35 1.48
N GLY A 109 -10.34 10.58 1.73
CA GLY A 109 -11.16 11.80 1.70
C GLY A 109 -11.52 12.35 3.08
N ALA A 110 -11.14 11.65 4.15
CA ALA A 110 -11.47 11.96 5.54
C ALA A 110 -10.23 12.33 6.39
N GLY A 111 -9.09 12.64 5.76
CA GLY A 111 -7.90 13.12 6.43
C GLY A 111 -7.31 12.05 7.35
N GLY A 112 -7.13 12.40 8.63
CA GLY A 112 -6.64 11.46 9.65
C GLY A 112 -7.58 10.30 9.99
N TRP A 113 -8.85 10.40 9.58
CA TRP A 113 -9.90 9.44 9.89
C TRP A 113 -10.00 8.34 8.82
N ILE A 114 -8.92 7.54 8.73
CA ILE A 114 -8.76 6.47 7.72
C ILE A 114 -9.86 5.41 7.88
N VAL A 115 -10.11 5.02 9.13
CA VAL A 115 -11.11 4.04 9.56
C VAL A 115 -11.97 4.62 10.68
N ASP A 116 -13.17 4.10 10.88
CA ASP A 116 -13.89 4.31 12.14
C ASP A 116 -13.18 3.58 13.29
N TYR A 117 -12.40 4.33 14.07
CA TYR A 117 -11.67 3.82 15.23
C TYR A 117 -12.58 3.29 16.35
N ASN A 118 -13.88 3.61 16.32
CA ASN A 118 -14.86 3.13 17.30
C ASN A 118 -15.54 1.82 16.86
N ALA A 119 -15.34 1.38 15.62
CA ALA A 119 -16.04 0.20 15.06
C ALA A 119 -15.60 -1.13 15.69
N ALA A 120 -14.40 -1.18 16.29
CA ALA A 120 -13.89 -2.35 17.00
C ALA A 120 -13.24 -1.92 18.34
N PRO A 121 -14.03 -1.65 19.40
CA PRO A 121 -13.52 -1.09 20.65
C PRO A 121 -12.42 -1.93 21.31
N ALA A 122 -12.49 -3.26 21.21
CA ALA A 122 -11.47 -4.17 21.73
C ALA A 122 -10.10 -4.04 21.00
N HIS A 123 -10.09 -3.44 19.81
CA HIS A 123 -8.94 -3.32 18.92
C HIS A 123 -8.57 -1.87 18.61
N GLU A 124 -9.11 -0.89 19.34
CA GLU A 124 -8.88 0.54 19.09
C GLU A 124 -7.38 0.88 19.06
N GLN A 125 -6.60 0.34 20.01
CA GLN A 125 -5.15 0.60 20.08
C GLN A 125 -4.42 0.06 18.84
N THR A 126 -4.82 -1.11 18.34
CA THR A 126 -4.28 -1.69 17.10
C THR A 126 -4.57 -0.77 15.92
N LEU A 127 -5.83 -0.34 15.75
CA LEU A 127 -6.23 0.55 14.66
C LEU A 127 -5.47 1.88 14.71
N ARG A 128 -5.31 2.47 15.90
CA ARG A 128 -4.54 3.70 16.09
C ARG A 128 -3.06 3.51 15.71
N ARG A 129 -2.43 2.43 16.19
CA ARG A 129 -1.03 2.13 15.84
C ARG A 129 -0.83 1.94 14.34
N LEU A 130 -1.80 1.35 13.64
CA LEU A 130 -1.70 1.11 12.20
C LEU A 130 -1.93 2.37 11.37
N PHE A 131 -2.94 3.17 11.72
CA PHE A 131 -3.43 4.25 10.85
C PHE A 131 -3.18 5.66 11.35
N VAL A 132 -2.75 5.86 12.60
CA VAL A 132 -2.43 7.19 13.15
C VAL A 132 -0.93 7.42 13.20
N ASP A 133 -0.16 6.40 13.60
CA ASP A 133 1.29 6.50 13.67
C ASP A 133 1.88 6.72 12.27
N GLY A 134 2.70 7.76 12.10
CA GLY A 134 3.33 8.06 10.81
C GLY A 134 2.45 8.80 9.79
N LEU A 135 1.15 8.96 10.07
CA LEU A 135 0.22 9.61 9.14
C LEU A 135 0.52 11.10 8.92
N ASN A 136 1.30 11.73 9.82
CA ASN A 136 1.70 13.14 9.76
C ASN A 136 0.55 14.11 9.42
N THR A 137 -0.61 13.87 10.03
CA THR A 137 -1.82 14.69 9.92
C THR A 137 -2.61 14.64 11.21
N LYS A 138 -3.49 15.63 11.45
CA LYS A 138 -4.28 15.71 12.66
C LYS A 138 -5.40 14.65 12.62
N LEU A 139 -5.48 13.85 13.67
CA LEU A 139 -6.64 12.99 13.89
C LEU A 139 -7.81 13.84 14.37
N ALA A 140 -8.87 13.91 13.57
CA ALA A 140 -10.13 14.54 13.91
C ALA A 140 -11.29 13.72 13.32
N PRO A 141 -12.43 13.59 14.01
CA PRO A 141 -13.64 13.01 13.42
C PRO A 141 -14.03 13.74 12.13
N PRO A 142 -14.49 13.03 11.10
CA PRO A 142 -14.79 13.62 9.80
C PRO A 142 -16.10 14.42 9.85
N THR A 143 -16.21 15.45 9.02
CA THR A 143 -17.48 16.12 8.77
C THR A 143 -18.42 15.21 7.93
N ALA A 144 -19.72 15.52 7.92
CA ALA A 144 -20.68 14.80 7.07
C ALA A 144 -20.28 14.83 5.58
N GLU A 145 -19.71 15.94 5.11
CA GLU A 145 -19.20 16.08 3.73
C GLU A 145 -18.01 15.16 3.46
N GLN A 146 -17.08 15.02 4.42
CA GLN A 146 -15.95 14.10 4.28
C GLN A 146 -16.40 12.63 4.27
N VAL A 147 -17.42 12.29 5.06
CA VAL A 147 -18.05 10.95 5.06
C VAL A 147 -18.75 10.67 3.73
N ASP A 148 -19.51 11.64 3.20
CA ASP A 148 -20.15 11.55 1.88
C ASP A 148 -19.10 11.34 0.78
N LYS A 149 -18.05 12.17 0.77
CA LYS A 149 -16.97 12.09 -0.21
C LYS A 149 -16.26 10.74 -0.17
N LYS A 150 -15.92 10.22 1.02
CA LYS A 150 -15.33 8.89 1.17
C LYS A 150 -16.23 7.81 0.57
N SER A 151 -17.53 7.86 0.86
CA SER A 151 -18.52 6.92 0.34
C SER A 151 -18.62 6.99 -1.19
N ARG A 152 -18.67 8.20 -1.75
CA ARG A 152 -18.70 8.43 -3.21
C ARG A 152 -17.41 7.97 -3.90
N LEU A 153 -16.26 8.11 -3.25
CA LEU A 153 -15.00 7.61 -3.78
C LEU A 153 -14.95 6.08 -3.82
N GLN A 154 -15.44 5.40 -2.77
CA GLN A 154 -15.58 3.93 -2.79
C GLN A 154 -16.53 3.46 -3.88
N GLU A 155 -17.65 4.16 -4.05
CA GLU A 155 -18.61 3.84 -5.11
C GLU A 155 -18.03 4.09 -6.49
N PHE A 156 -17.33 5.21 -6.69
CA PHE A 156 -16.63 5.48 -7.95
C PHE A 156 -15.64 4.37 -8.31
N LEU A 157 -14.82 3.91 -7.37
CA LEU A 157 -13.89 2.80 -7.59
C LEU A 157 -14.66 1.54 -8.01
N ARG A 158 -15.73 1.19 -7.29
CA ARG A 158 -16.56 0.01 -7.59
C ARG A 158 -17.16 0.05 -8.99
N VAL A 159 -17.85 1.13 -9.35
CA VAL A 159 -18.53 1.24 -10.66
C VAL A 159 -17.55 1.39 -11.83
N SER A 160 -16.31 1.81 -11.55
CA SER A 160 -15.22 1.88 -12.53
C SER A 160 -14.45 0.57 -12.68
N GLY A 161 -14.87 -0.50 -11.99
CA GLY A 161 -14.28 -1.84 -12.11
C GLY A 161 -13.06 -2.09 -11.23
N PHE A 162 -12.72 -1.20 -10.31
CA PHE A 162 -11.70 -1.48 -9.30
C PHE A 162 -12.20 -2.52 -8.30
N THR A 163 -11.27 -3.34 -7.83
CA THR A 163 -11.55 -4.44 -6.91
C THR A 163 -10.67 -4.37 -5.68
N ALA A 164 -11.17 -4.89 -4.56
CA ALA A 164 -10.37 -5.08 -3.36
C ALA A 164 -9.19 -6.04 -3.62
N LEU A 165 -8.11 -5.90 -2.84
CA LEU A 165 -7.01 -6.85 -2.86
C LEU A 165 -7.46 -8.27 -2.49
N PRO A 166 -6.81 -9.34 -3.00
CA PRO A 166 -7.13 -10.72 -2.67
C PRO A 166 -6.71 -11.07 -1.23
N ALA A 167 -7.47 -10.57 -0.26
CA ALA A 167 -7.16 -10.61 1.17
C ALA A 167 -8.15 -11.47 1.98
N GLN A 168 -8.85 -12.40 1.32
CA GLN A 168 -9.89 -13.22 1.96
C GLN A 168 -9.37 -14.11 3.10
N GLY A 169 -8.07 -14.44 3.10
CA GLY A 169 -7.44 -15.20 4.18
C GLY A 169 -6.99 -14.35 5.37
N VAL A 170 -7.21 -13.03 5.38
CA VAL A 170 -6.94 -12.19 6.56
C VAL A 170 -8.02 -12.47 7.62
N THR A 171 -7.62 -13.10 8.73
CA THR A 171 -8.56 -13.53 9.78
C THR A 171 -8.60 -12.61 10.99
N HIS A 172 -7.68 -11.63 11.07
CA HIS A 172 -7.62 -10.63 12.15
C HIS A 172 -8.99 -9.98 12.40
N GLU A 173 -9.45 -10.05 13.65
CA GLU A 173 -10.77 -9.51 14.02
C GLU A 173 -10.91 -8.03 13.72
N TRP A 174 -9.88 -7.24 14.06
CA TRP A 174 -9.85 -5.80 13.81
C TRP A 174 -9.97 -5.47 12.32
N TYR A 175 -9.48 -6.35 11.44
CA TYR A 175 -9.59 -6.17 10.00
C TYR A 175 -11.01 -6.50 9.53
N ARG A 176 -11.53 -7.69 9.90
CA ARG A 176 -12.83 -8.20 9.45
C ARG A 176 -14.03 -7.43 9.99
N GLN A 177 -13.92 -6.88 11.21
CA GLN A 177 -15.01 -6.16 11.88
C GLN A 177 -15.09 -4.69 11.48
N THR A 178 -14.11 -4.17 10.74
CA THR A 178 -14.06 -2.77 10.35
C THR A 178 -14.29 -2.60 8.85
N GLU A 179 -14.47 -1.36 8.43
CA GLU A 179 -14.59 -1.01 7.02
C GLU A 179 -13.34 -1.33 6.18
N VAL A 180 -12.22 -1.70 6.82
CA VAL A 180 -10.98 -2.09 6.14
C VAL A 180 -11.20 -3.31 5.26
N ALA A 181 -11.93 -4.33 5.73
CA ALA A 181 -12.24 -5.54 4.96
C ALA A 181 -13.29 -5.30 3.85
N GLN A 182 -14.00 -4.18 3.90
CA GLN A 182 -15.07 -3.84 2.96
C GLN A 182 -14.62 -2.81 1.91
N ALA A 183 -13.40 -2.28 2.06
CA ALA A 183 -12.82 -1.28 1.19
C ALA A 183 -12.58 -1.85 -0.21
N VAL A 184 -12.92 -1.06 -1.24
CA VAL A 184 -12.53 -1.34 -2.62
C VAL A 184 -11.07 -0.94 -2.83
N ASP A 185 -10.62 0.13 -2.19
CA ASP A 185 -9.23 0.51 -2.18
C ASP A 185 -8.38 -0.44 -1.32
N ALA A 186 -7.11 -0.53 -1.69
CA ALA A 186 -6.14 -1.41 -1.09
C ALA A 186 -5.69 -0.93 0.29
N MET A 187 -6.22 -1.55 1.33
CA MET A 187 -5.77 -1.38 2.71
C MET A 187 -4.53 -2.25 3.02
N PHE A 188 -3.97 -2.15 4.23
CA PHE A 188 -2.87 -2.99 4.69
C PHE A 188 -3.14 -3.58 6.09
N THR A 189 -2.44 -4.66 6.44
CA THR A 189 -2.44 -5.22 7.81
C THR A 189 -1.13 -4.98 8.55
N PHE A 190 -0.05 -4.74 7.81
CA PHE A 190 1.23 -4.36 8.37
C PHE A 190 1.94 -3.38 7.43
N SER A 191 2.45 -2.27 7.96
CA SER A 191 3.41 -1.43 7.23
C SER A 191 4.83 -1.81 7.65
N THR A 192 5.78 -1.88 6.73
CA THR A 192 7.20 -2.06 7.07
C THR A 192 7.77 -0.84 7.78
N SER A 193 7.17 0.34 7.57
CA SER A 193 7.68 1.64 8.04
C SER A 193 9.10 1.98 7.53
N ASP A 194 9.50 1.37 6.42
CA ASP A 194 10.76 1.64 5.69
C ASP A 194 10.97 3.14 5.38
N TRP A 195 9.90 3.86 5.04
CA TRP A 195 9.89 5.29 4.79
C TRP A 195 10.46 6.12 5.96
N MET A 196 10.47 5.61 7.20
CA MET A 196 11.09 6.29 8.34
C MET A 196 12.60 6.48 8.19
N LEU A 197 13.25 5.68 7.34
CA LEU A 197 14.70 5.74 7.09
C LEU A 197 15.07 6.54 5.84
N THR A 198 14.10 7.15 5.16
CA THR A 198 14.37 8.19 4.16
C THR A 198 15.09 9.38 4.80
N GLN A 199 15.90 10.11 4.04
CA GLN A 199 16.64 11.29 4.51
C GLN A 199 15.70 12.32 5.15
N ARG A 200 14.49 12.47 4.58
CA ARG A 200 13.47 13.38 5.09
C ARG A 200 12.98 13.02 6.49
N HIS A 201 12.92 11.74 6.82
CA HIS A 201 12.25 11.21 8.02
C HIS A 201 13.20 10.65 9.07
N LEU A 202 14.45 10.38 8.70
CA LEU A 202 15.46 9.80 9.59
C LEU A 202 15.59 10.61 10.88
N GLY A 203 15.44 9.92 12.02
CA GLY A 203 15.53 10.50 13.37
C GLY A 203 14.26 11.18 13.88
N LYS A 204 13.21 11.35 13.06
CA LYS A 204 11.94 11.98 13.47
C LYS A 204 10.90 11.01 14.01
N TRP A 205 11.12 9.71 13.81
CA TRP A 205 10.19 8.64 14.15
C TRP A 205 10.85 7.57 15.03
N PRO A 206 10.07 6.67 15.67
CA PRO A 206 10.61 5.69 16.61
C PRO A 206 11.66 4.75 16.01
N CYS A 207 11.48 4.29 14.77
CA CYS A 207 12.45 3.44 14.09
C CYS A 207 13.53 4.30 13.41
N LYS A 208 14.80 4.09 13.79
CA LYS A 208 15.95 4.89 13.35
C LYS A 208 17.00 4.05 12.60
N SER A 209 16.82 2.74 12.54
CA SER A 209 17.71 1.80 11.89
C SER A 209 16.93 0.63 11.26
N ILE A 210 17.59 -0.10 10.36
CA ILE A 210 17.07 -1.37 9.83
C ILE A 210 16.81 -2.36 10.99
N GLY A 211 17.62 -2.33 12.04
CA GLY A 211 17.44 -3.15 13.24
C GLY A 211 16.11 -2.88 13.94
N ASP A 212 15.72 -1.61 14.09
CA ASP A 212 14.45 -1.24 14.70
C ASP A 212 13.25 -1.70 13.86
N LEU A 213 13.36 -1.59 12.53
CA LEU A 213 12.32 -2.06 11.62
C LEU A 213 12.18 -3.59 11.62
N LYS A 214 13.30 -4.32 11.74
CA LYS A 214 13.28 -5.78 11.94
C LYS A 214 12.65 -6.18 13.28
N GLN A 215 12.99 -5.48 14.36
CA GLN A 215 12.33 -5.67 15.65
C GLN A 215 10.83 -5.38 15.58
N LYS A 216 10.42 -4.39 14.79
CA LYS A 216 8.99 -4.11 14.55
C LYS A 216 8.29 -5.28 13.85
N ILE A 217 8.95 -5.94 12.89
CA ILE A 217 8.45 -7.19 12.26
C ILE A 217 8.36 -8.30 13.30
N ASP A 218 9.41 -8.48 14.11
CA ASP A 218 9.50 -9.57 15.09
C ASP A 218 8.47 -9.45 16.22
N ASN A 219 8.15 -8.21 16.63
CA ASN A 219 7.28 -7.91 17.76
C ASN A 219 5.85 -7.53 17.35
N ASP A 220 5.49 -7.66 16.07
CA ASP A 220 4.13 -7.36 15.64
C ASP A 220 3.15 -8.44 16.14
N PRO A 221 2.06 -8.07 16.85
CA PRO A 221 1.16 -9.06 17.43
C PRO A 221 0.27 -9.76 16.40
N TRP A 222 0.20 -9.27 15.16
CA TRP A 222 -0.71 -9.77 14.11
C TRP A 222 0.04 -10.48 12.98
N LEU A 223 1.20 -9.97 12.58
CA LEU A 223 1.92 -10.44 11.41
C LEU A 223 2.25 -11.94 11.49
N ALA A 224 2.67 -12.43 12.66
CA ALA A 224 3.06 -13.84 12.86
C ALA A 224 1.90 -14.78 13.25
N VAL A 225 0.65 -14.29 13.32
CA VAL A 225 -0.51 -15.14 13.66
C VAL A 225 -0.71 -16.22 12.60
N SER A 226 -0.59 -17.48 13.01
CA SER A 226 -0.73 -18.61 12.09
C SER A 226 -2.16 -18.72 11.57
N GLY A 227 -2.32 -18.93 10.26
CA GLY A 227 -3.64 -19.08 9.63
C GLY A 227 -4.33 -17.76 9.29
N SER A 228 -3.65 -16.61 9.44
CA SER A 228 -4.06 -15.35 8.82
C SER A 228 -3.08 -14.95 7.73
N ASP A 229 -3.61 -14.51 6.59
CA ASP A 229 -2.85 -13.73 5.63
C ASP A 229 -2.52 -12.35 6.20
N ASN A 230 -1.55 -11.68 5.58
CA ASN A 230 -1.21 -10.29 5.81
C ASN A 230 -1.00 -9.54 4.51
N ILE A 231 -1.45 -8.28 4.47
CA ILE A 231 -1.12 -7.35 3.40
C ILE A 231 0.00 -6.45 3.92
N VAL A 232 1.20 -6.63 3.38
CA VAL A 232 2.38 -5.88 3.81
C VAL A 232 2.59 -4.69 2.88
N LEU A 233 2.66 -3.49 3.46
CA LEU A 233 2.97 -2.23 2.77
C LEU A 233 4.46 -1.88 2.94
N ALA A 234 5.18 -1.82 1.83
CA ALA A 234 6.53 -1.27 1.68
C ALA A 234 6.53 -0.13 0.66
N HIS A 235 7.67 0.53 0.44
CA HIS A 235 7.77 1.64 -0.51
C HIS A 235 8.96 1.51 -1.46
N ASP A 236 8.75 1.91 -2.71
CA ASP A 236 9.75 2.11 -3.74
C ASP A 236 10.08 3.60 -3.83
N GLN A 237 11.02 4.03 -2.99
CA GLN A 237 11.52 5.40 -2.96
C GLN A 237 13.04 5.40 -3.11
N PRO A 238 13.63 6.46 -3.68
CA PRO A 238 15.07 6.64 -3.69
C PRO A 238 15.62 6.47 -2.27
N GLU A 239 16.84 5.95 -2.15
CA GLU A 239 17.63 5.85 -0.91
C GLU A 239 17.24 4.74 0.07
N ILE A 240 16.07 4.11 -0.08
CA ILE A 240 15.62 3.04 0.83
C ILE A 240 15.64 1.64 0.22
N LEU A 241 16.12 1.44 -1.00
CA LEU A 241 16.27 0.11 -1.59
C LEU A 241 17.00 -0.89 -0.66
N PRO A 242 18.15 -0.56 -0.03
CA PRO A 242 18.81 -1.48 0.90
C PRO A 242 17.95 -1.82 2.13
N VAL A 243 17.11 -0.88 2.57
CA VAL A 243 16.18 -1.08 3.69
C VAL A 243 15.12 -2.11 3.28
N VAL A 244 14.44 -1.90 2.15
CA VAL A 244 13.39 -2.82 1.67
C VAL A 244 13.94 -4.22 1.46
N LYS A 245 15.12 -4.35 0.81
CA LYS A 245 15.80 -5.65 0.62
C LYS A 245 16.09 -6.33 1.97
N ALA A 246 16.54 -5.58 2.96
CA ALA A 246 16.84 -6.13 4.29
C ALA A 246 15.58 -6.57 5.05
N LEU A 247 14.44 -5.91 4.87
CA LEU A 247 13.17 -6.26 5.52
C LEU A 247 12.51 -7.47 4.87
N VAL A 248 12.46 -7.51 3.54
CA VAL A 248 11.97 -8.70 2.80
C VAL A 248 12.84 -9.91 3.12
N GLY A 249 14.17 -9.75 3.08
CA GLY A 249 15.11 -10.82 3.45
C GLY A 249 14.96 -11.28 4.90
N HIS A 250 14.59 -10.38 5.82
CA HIS A 250 14.29 -10.74 7.21
C HIS A 250 12.99 -11.54 7.30
N MET A 251 11.92 -11.12 6.61
CA MET A 251 10.65 -11.86 6.59
C MET A 251 10.85 -13.29 6.03
N LEU A 252 11.63 -13.45 4.96
CA LEU A 252 11.99 -14.77 4.43
C LEU A 252 12.73 -15.62 5.48
N HIS A 253 13.74 -15.06 6.16
CA HIS A 253 14.46 -15.77 7.23
C HIS A 253 13.55 -16.16 8.42
N LYS A 254 12.51 -15.37 8.70
CA LYS A 254 11.52 -15.65 9.74
C LYS A 254 10.48 -16.71 9.32
N GLY A 255 10.54 -17.20 8.09
CA GLY A 255 9.66 -18.25 7.59
C GLY A 255 8.31 -17.74 7.06
N PHE A 256 8.17 -16.43 6.80
CA PHE A 256 7.00 -15.94 6.09
C PHE A 256 7.02 -16.39 4.64
N SER A 257 5.86 -16.80 4.13
CA SER A 257 5.67 -17.14 2.71
C SER A 257 5.00 -15.98 1.98
N PHE A 258 5.35 -15.76 0.71
CA PHE A 258 4.78 -14.68 -0.11
C PHE A 258 3.81 -15.26 -1.13
N LYS A 259 2.57 -14.76 -1.12
CA LYS A 259 1.49 -15.25 -1.99
C LYS A 259 1.70 -14.79 -3.43
N PRO A 260 1.25 -15.57 -4.43
CA PRO A 260 1.04 -15.03 -5.76
C PRO A 260 -0.02 -13.93 -5.73
N VAL A 261 0.04 -13.02 -6.70
CA VAL A 261 -0.94 -11.96 -6.92
C VAL A 261 -2.02 -12.42 -7.89
#